data_AF-A0A372QKE1-F1
#
_entry.id   AF-A0A372QKE1-F1
#
_cell.length_a   1.000
_cell.length_b   1.000
_cell.length_c   1.000
_cell.angle_alpha   90.00
_cell.angle_beta   90.00
_cell.angle_gamma   90.00
#
_symmetry.space_group_name_H-M   'P 1'
#
loop_
_entity.id
_entity.type
_entity.pdbx_description
1 polymer ?
#
loop_
_entity_poly.entity_id
_entity_poly.type
_entity_poly.pdbx_seq_one_letter_code
_entity_poly.pdbx_strand_id
1 'polypeptide(L)'
;MKENFPYWTSRNKEIDELIRYTQLNATQACDYLEWIPFEKFEMVKYVGKGGFSSVYSALWMEGPRWIWDDGAQEWTRAGPMNVALKRLDNSQNISSSYINQV
;
A
#
# COMPACT_ATOMS: atom_id res chain seq x y z
N MET A 1 -6.00 -17.73 0.33
CA MET A 1 -5.94 -16.36 0.92
C MET A 1 -7.21 -15.97 1.70
N LYS A 2 -7.99 -16.92 2.25
CA LYS A 2 -9.27 -16.61 2.91
C LYS A 2 -9.23 -16.49 4.44
N GLU A 3 -8.14 -16.87 5.11
CA GLU A 3 -8.19 -17.04 6.58
C GLU A 3 -7.21 -16.23 7.42
N ASN A 4 -6.47 -15.26 6.85
CA ASN A 4 -5.64 -14.37 7.67
C ASN A 4 -5.69 -12.94 7.13
N PHE A 5 -6.86 -12.30 7.20
CA PHE A 5 -6.88 -10.83 7.08
C PHE A 5 -6.15 -10.27 8.30
N PRO A 6 -5.06 -9.53 8.12
CA PRO A 6 -4.32 -9.03 9.26
C PRO A 6 -5.18 -8.02 10.04
N TYR A 7 -4.90 -7.88 11.33
CA TYR A 7 -5.56 -6.95 12.25
C TYR A 7 -5.29 -5.45 11.94
N TRP A 8 -5.06 -5.08 10.68
CA TRP A 8 -4.86 -3.69 10.28
C TRP A 8 -6.20 -3.01 9.97
N THR A 9 -6.24 -1.71 10.22
CA THR A 9 -7.29 -0.80 9.78
C THR A 9 -6.63 0.54 9.47
N SER A 10 -7.05 1.18 8.39
CA SER A 10 -6.67 2.56 8.08
C SER A 10 -7.40 3.59 8.94
N ARG A 11 -8.39 3.15 9.73
CA ARG A 11 -9.42 3.97 10.38
C ARG A 11 -10.36 4.67 9.40
N ASN A 12 -10.29 4.35 8.11
CA ASN A 12 -11.24 4.76 7.09
C ASN A 12 -11.92 3.51 6.52
N LYS A 13 -13.23 3.38 6.79
CA LYS A 13 -13.99 2.19 6.40
C LYS A 13 -14.03 1.97 4.89
N GLU A 14 -14.13 3.03 4.10
CA GLU A 14 -14.20 2.94 2.63
C GLU A 14 -12.86 2.44 2.05
N ILE A 15 -11.74 2.92 2.59
CA ILE A 15 -10.40 2.46 2.20
C ILE A 15 -10.21 0.99 2.63
N ASP A 16 -10.60 0.64 3.85
CA ASP A 16 -10.51 -0.73 4.35
C ASP A 16 -11.33 -1.70 3.47
N GLU A 17 -12.54 -1.31 3.06
CA GLU A 17 -13.40 -2.09 2.17
C GLU A 17 -12.79 -2.24 0.77
N LEU A 18 -12.25 -1.17 0.18
CA LEU A 18 -11.57 -1.22 -1.12
C LEU A 18 -10.39 -2.20 -1.08
N ILE A 19 -9.51 -2.05 -0.10
CA ILE A 19 -8.31 -2.90 0.01
C ILE A 19 -8.73 -4.36 0.19
N ARG A 20 -9.69 -4.66 1.08
CA ARG A 20 -10.21 -6.02 1.24
C ARG A 20 -10.82 -6.57 -0.04
N TYR A 21 -11.56 -5.74 -0.78
CA TYR A 21 -12.13 -6.13 -2.07
C TYR A 21 -11.03 -6.55 -3.05
N THR A 22 -9.94 -5.77 -3.18
CA THR A 22 -8.82 -6.16 -4.06
C THR A 22 -8.15 -7.46 -3.61
N GLN A 23 -7.96 -7.65 -2.30
CA GLN A 23 -7.35 -8.85 -1.73
C GLN A 23 -8.21 -10.11 -1.92
N LEU A 24 -9.54 -9.99 -1.84
CA LEU A 24 -10.47 -11.11 -2.06
C LEU A 24 -10.56 -11.53 -3.54
N ASN A 25 -10.36 -10.59 -4.46
CA ASN A 25 -10.47 -10.81 -5.90
C ASN A 25 -9.12 -11.01 -6.61
N ALA A 26 -8.01 -10.89 -5.90
CA ALA A 26 -6.68 -11.07 -6.48
C ALA A 26 -6.44 -12.51 -6.92
N THR A 27 -5.91 -12.65 -8.13
CA THR A 27 -5.53 -13.94 -8.71
C THR A 27 -4.05 -14.23 -8.61
N GLN A 28 -3.23 -13.17 -8.51
CA GLN A 28 -1.78 -13.22 -8.37
C GLN A 28 -1.31 -12.37 -7.19
N ALA A 29 -0.07 -12.58 -6.76
CA ALA A 29 0.51 -11.90 -5.59
C ALA A 29 0.67 -10.37 -5.74
N CYS A 30 0.56 -9.86 -6.95
CA CYS A 30 0.67 -8.44 -7.25
C CYS A 30 -0.67 -7.77 -7.59
N ASP A 31 -1.78 -8.53 -7.56
CA ASP A 31 -3.10 -8.06 -8.01
C ASP A 31 -3.92 -7.40 -6.89
N TYR A 32 -3.34 -7.16 -5.72
CA TYR A 32 -4.04 -6.58 -4.58
C TYR A 32 -3.32 -5.38 -3.98
N LEU A 33 -4.11 -4.52 -3.34
CA LEU A 33 -3.60 -3.41 -2.54
C LEU A 33 -3.21 -3.90 -1.14
N GLU A 34 -2.12 -3.35 -0.61
CA GLU A 34 -1.66 -3.61 0.75
C GLU A 34 -1.68 -2.33 1.57
N TRP A 35 -2.22 -2.41 2.78
CA TRP A 35 -2.10 -1.34 3.75
C TRP A 35 -0.75 -1.41 4.46
N ILE A 36 0.03 -0.32 4.39
CA ILE A 36 1.37 -0.23 4.97
C ILE A 36 1.37 0.94 5.97
N PRO A 37 1.65 0.69 7.26
CA PRO A 37 1.83 1.77 8.24
C PRO A 37 2.95 2.71 7.82
N PHE A 38 2.74 4.02 7.97
CA PHE A 38 3.69 5.03 7.50
C PHE A 38 5.06 4.90 8.17
N GLU A 39 5.11 4.37 9.40
CA GLU A 39 6.31 4.14 10.19
C GLU A 39 7.24 3.08 9.58
N LYS A 40 6.79 2.32 8.57
CA LYS A 40 7.60 1.36 7.82
C LYS A 40 8.48 2.00 6.74
N PHE A 41 8.33 3.31 6.52
CA PHE A 41 9.11 4.07 5.56
C PHE A 41 10.17 4.92 6.27
N GLU A 42 11.42 4.76 5.86
CA GLU A 42 12.57 5.51 6.36
C GLU A 42 13.07 6.51 5.32
N MET A 43 13.94 7.42 5.76
CA MET A 43 14.63 8.38 4.89
C MET A 43 13.68 9.15 3.96
N VAL A 44 12.49 9.49 4.46
CA VAL A 44 11.46 10.19 3.68
C VAL A 44 11.96 11.57 3.29
N LYS A 45 12.07 11.84 1.99
CA LYS A 45 12.55 13.11 1.44
C LYS A 45 11.54 13.67 0.45
N TYR A 46 11.25 14.96 0.55
CA TYR A 46 10.40 15.66 -0.41
C TYR A 46 11.08 15.71 -1.78
N VAL A 47 10.32 15.38 -2.83
CA VAL A 47 10.78 15.41 -4.22
C VAL A 47 10.18 16.60 -4.96
N GLY A 48 8.88 16.84 -4.77
CA GLY A 48 8.19 17.92 -5.48
C GLY A 48 6.70 17.90 -5.25
N LYS A 49 6.01 18.94 -5.75
CA LYS A 49 4.56 19.09 -5.66
C LYS A 49 4.01 19.39 -7.05
N GLY A 50 2.92 18.70 -7.40
CA GLY A 50 2.09 18.99 -8.57
C GLY A 50 0.70 19.46 -8.14
N GLY A 51 -0.25 19.54 -9.08
CA GLY A 51 -1.57 20.14 -8.88
C GLY A 51 -2.26 19.79 -7.55
N PHE A 52 -2.47 18.50 -7.26
CA PHE A 52 -3.23 18.04 -6.09
C PHE A 52 -2.45 17.06 -5.19
N SER A 53 -1.13 16.96 -5.36
CA SER A 53 -0.34 15.99 -4.62
C SER A 53 1.10 16.41 -4.46
N SER A 54 1.68 16.01 -3.34
CA SER A 54 3.12 16.10 -3.08
C SER A 54 3.74 14.71 -3.21
N VAL A 55 4.94 14.62 -3.78
CA VAL A 55 5.69 13.38 -3.97
C VAL A 55 6.92 13.40 -3.07
N TYR A 56 7.18 12.26 -2.45
CA TYR A 56 8.33 12.01 -1.59
C TYR A 56 9.03 10.73 -2.08
N SER A 57 10.34 10.65 -1.89
CA SER A 57 11.07 9.39 -1.96
C SER A 57 11.22 8.84 -0.56
N ALA A 58 11.17 7.52 -0.40
CA ALA A 58 11.42 6.86 0.88
C ALA A 58 12.08 5.49 0.68
N LEU A 59 12.68 4.96 1.74
CA LEU A 59 13.14 3.58 1.82
C LEU A 59 12.07 2.76 2.54
N TRP A 60 11.46 1.80 1.86
CA TRP A 60 10.55 0.84 2.49
C TRP A 60 11.34 -0.38 2.93
N MET A 61 11.53 -0.56 4.25
CA MET A 61 12.46 -1.57 4.79
C MET A 61 12.03 -3.02 4.55
N GLU A 62 10.72 -3.29 4.56
CA GLU A 62 10.22 -4.63 4.27
C GLU A 62 10.09 -4.89 2.77
N GLY A 63 9.77 -3.85 1.99
CA GLY A 63 9.52 -3.98 0.55
C GLY A 63 8.24 -4.77 0.22
N PRO A 64 7.94 -4.89 -1.08
CA PRO A 64 6.78 -5.63 -1.55
C PRO A 64 6.97 -7.15 -1.44
N ARG A 65 5.86 -7.90 -1.46
CA ARG A 65 5.88 -9.36 -1.53
C ARG A 65 6.03 -9.85 -2.97
N TRP A 66 7.26 -9.92 -3.45
CA TRP A 66 7.58 -10.26 -4.86
C TRP A 66 8.53 -11.45 -5.02
N ILE A 67 8.99 -12.03 -3.92
CA ILE A 67 9.88 -13.20 -3.98
C ILE A 67 9.05 -14.43 -3.66
N TRP A 68 9.00 -15.39 -4.58
CA TRP A 68 8.39 -16.69 -4.31
C TRP A 68 9.39 -17.57 -3.54
N ASP A 69 8.99 -18.05 -2.37
CA ASP A 69 9.74 -19.03 -1.60
C ASP A 69 9.15 -20.43 -1.85
N ASP A 70 9.89 -21.26 -2.59
CA ASP A 70 9.47 -22.63 -2.89
C ASP A 70 9.40 -23.54 -1.66
N GLY A 71 10.18 -23.27 -0.61
CA GLY A 71 10.17 -24.07 0.61
C GLY A 71 8.93 -23.79 1.46
N ALA A 72 8.60 -22.51 1.63
CA ALA A 72 7.43 -22.07 2.39
C ALA A 72 6.13 -22.02 1.56
N GLN A 73 6.23 -22.15 0.24
CA GLN A 73 5.12 -22.03 -0.73
C GLN A 73 4.35 -20.71 -0.56
N GLU A 74 5.09 -19.62 -0.34
CA GLU A 74 4.52 -18.30 -0.11
C GLU A 74 5.34 -17.16 -0.74
N TRP A 75 4.69 -16.01 -0.91
CA TRP A 75 5.35 -14.79 -1.37
C TRP A 75 5.96 -14.03 -0.19
N THR A 76 7.27 -13.93 -0.19
CA THR A 76 8.08 -13.26 0.84
C THR A 76 8.43 -11.84 0.44
N ARG A 77 8.78 -11.05 1.47
CA ARG A 77 9.19 -9.66 1.38
C ARG A 77 10.51 -9.52 0.63
N ALA A 78 10.57 -8.61 -0.33
CA ALA A 78 11.79 -8.37 -1.12
C ALA A 78 12.92 -7.67 -0.34
N GLY A 79 12.61 -7.12 0.84
CA GLY A 79 13.56 -6.35 1.65
C GLY A 79 13.61 -4.87 1.25
N PRO A 80 14.61 -4.13 1.73
CA PRO A 80 14.66 -2.67 1.60
C PRO A 80 14.61 -2.20 0.14
N MET A 81 13.63 -1.36 -0.19
CA MET A 81 13.43 -0.84 -1.54
C MET A 81 13.14 0.67 -1.56
N ASN A 82 13.75 1.39 -2.50
CA ASN A 82 13.40 2.79 -2.73
C ASN A 82 12.03 2.89 -3.40
N VAL A 83 11.15 3.70 -2.82
CA VAL A 83 9.77 3.90 -3.29
C VAL A 83 9.45 5.38 -3.42
N ALA A 84 8.46 5.68 -4.28
CA ALA A 84 7.83 6.98 -4.35
C ALA A 84 6.55 6.97 -3.52
N LEU A 85 6.45 7.87 -2.54
CA LEU A 85 5.23 8.10 -1.77
C LEU A 85 4.51 9.31 -2.34
N LYS A 86 3.30 9.11 -2.86
CA LYS A 86 2.44 10.19 -3.32
C LYS A 86 1.42 10.53 -2.24
N ARG A 87 1.55 11.71 -1.65
CA ARG A 87 0.58 12.26 -0.70
C ARG A 87 -0.45 13.10 -1.45
N LEU A 88 -1.72 12.75 -1.32
CA LEU A 88 -2.82 13.53 -1.84
C LEU A 88 -3.13 14.69 -0.89
N ASP A 89 -3.26 15.91 -1.44
CA ASP A 89 -3.67 17.07 -0.66
C ASP A 89 -5.17 16.93 -0.29
N ASN A 90 -5.58 17.41 0.89
CA ASN A 90 -6.96 17.29 1.42
C ASN A 90 -7.48 15.86 1.66
N SER A 91 -6.58 14.87 1.81
CA SER A 91 -6.92 13.46 2.02
C SER A 91 -7.70 13.12 3.31
N GLN A 92 -7.95 14.10 4.18
CA GLN A 92 -8.80 13.94 5.36
C GLN A 92 -10.30 13.91 4.99
N ASN A 93 -10.65 14.37 3.79
CA ASN A 93 -12.01 14.35 3.22
C ASN A 93 -12.02 13.54 1.90
N ILE A 94 -11.43 12.34 1.88
CA ILE A 94 -11.56 11.44 0.73
C ILE A 94 -13.04 11.04 0.64
N SER A 95 -13.75 11.62 -0.33
CA SER A 95 -15.09 11.17 -0.72
C SER A 95 -14.98 9.96 -1.65
N SER A 96 -16.01 9.11 -1.66
CA SER A 96 -16.14 7.95 -2.55
C SER A 96 -15.86 8.24 -4.04
N SER A 97 -16.08 9.47 -4.51
CA SER A 97 -15.72 9.90 -5.87
C SER A 97 -14.21 9.85 -6.19
N TYR A 98 -13.32 9.94 -5.19
CA TYR A 98 -11.88 9.83 -5.36
C TYR A 98 -11.39 8.39 -5.39
N ILE A 99 -12.09 7.48 -4.72
CA ILE A 99 -11.76 6.04 -4.71
C ILE A 99 -11.87 5.44 -6.11
N ASN A 100 -12.79 5.94 -6.94
CA ASN A 100 -12.96 5.50 -8.33
C ASN A 100 -11.80 5.89 -9.28
N GLN A 101 -10.82 6.67 -8.83
CA GLN A 101 -9.65 7.07 -9.63
C GLN A 101 -8.41 6.20 -9.35
N VAL A 102 -8.48 5.31 -8.37
CA VAL A 102 -7.44 4.33 -8.02
C VAL A 102 -7.79 2.99 -8.65
#